data_AF-A0A524D193-F1
#
_entry.id   AF-A0A524D193-F1
#
_cell.length_a   1.000
_cell.length_b   1.000
_cell.length_c   1.000
_cell.angle_alpha   90.00
_cell.angle_beta   90.00
_cell.angle_gamma   90.00
#
_symmetry.space_group_name_H-M   'P 1'
#
loop_
_entity.id
_entity.type
_entity.pdbx_description
1 polymer ?
#
loop_
_entity_poly.entity_id
_entity_poly.type
_entity_poly.pdbx_seq_one_letter_code
_entity_poly.pdbx_strand_id
1 'polypeptide(L)'
;MREGGIPLFHYSVYGTKKLDEIVSAFLSAIGSFAEAAGKEQLTVMAFVESKFVWLKKGDLFFIALVAHDDSAEIYRVILEELAESFVSRFYAQLRQNHALMKDFRAFTDSVELILQKFDGIPSLARKYETALLPSDELRQLKTALFEVEANDSILRGALLTWDGRIVVSNLKAYELEAVLDFINALDRDSMEEKIQVVNQTGLDPTSSLLIGELDVGLCTFVVRKGQDVSQYAGQLLPFFKQVGKTDFGKMRLIRKEENDEPGAFAEHDAIELLVAASEAISRAGSIFEGHPPSSQSMAMEIIRSSDGKKTVGEIAEESSFPKQKLSEVLAHLISKGIVRIVKLFPVMDERDERFAAYLEIIGMPKREYDVIDSIWKYCDGSLSLSEISARSSIPVNRIMEVLKKLGKHVSWETNRELLYIR
;
A
#
# COMPACT_ATOMS: atom_id res chain seq x y z
N MET A 1 13.63 -13.30 -36.19
CA MET A 1 13.14 -12.99 -34.82
C MET A 1 13.86 -11.74 -34.37
N ARG A 2 13.19 -10.73 -33.83
CA ARG A 2 13.88 -9.51 -33.36
C ARG A 2 14.69 -9.89 -32.12
N GLU A 3 15.99 -9.61 -32.12
CA GLU A 3 16.96 -9.98 -31.08
C GLU A 3 16.71 -9.35 -29.68
N GLY A 4 15.58 -8.66 -29.48
CA GLY A 4 15.26 -7.92 -28.25
C GLY A 4 13.82 -8.06 -27.77
N GLY A 5 13.12 -9.16 -28.07
CA GLY A 5 11.73 -9.35 -27.62
C GLY A 5 10.77 -8.24 -28.08
N ILE A 6 9.54 -8.24 -27.53
CA ILE A 6 8.55 -7.19 -27.77
C ILE A 6 7.95 -6.81 -26.40
N PRO A 7 8.02 -5.54 -25.96
CA PRO A 7 7.37 -5.12 -24.73
C PRO A 7 5.85 -5.20 -24.93
N LEU A 8 5.18 -6.02 -24.11
CA LEU A 8 3.73 -6.18 -24.16
C LEU A 8 3.02 -5.28 -23.15
N PHE A 9 3.64 -5.01 -22.01
CA PHE A 9 3.06 -4.22 -20.94
C PHE A 9 4.17 -3.57 -20.11
N HIS A 10 3.90 -2.38 -19.60
CA HIS A 10 4.79 -1.68 -18.69
C HIS A 10 3.95 -0.98 -17.62
N TYR A 11 4.42 -1.09 -16.38
CA TYR A 11 3.88 -0.41 -15.24
C TYR A 11 5.03 0.17 -14.41
N SER A 12 4.90 1.43 -14.02
CA SER A 12 5.82 2.11 -13.14
C SER A 12 5.03 2.92 -12.14
N VAL A 13 5.30 2.67 -10.85
CA VAL A 13 4.65 3.38 -9.74
C VAL A 13 4.99 4.88 -9.78
N TYR A 14 6.21 5.23 -10.18
CA TYR A 14 6.71 6.60 -10.19
C TYR A 14 6.58 7.31 -11.55
N GLY A 15 5.89 6.71 -12.53
CA GLY A 15 5.66 7.31 -13.85
C GLY A 15 6.91 7.55 -14.71
N THR A 16 8.12 7.28 -14.20
CA THR A 16 9.35 7.52 -14.96
C THR A 16 9.50 6.51 -16.10
N LYS A 17 9.40 7.00 -17.34
CA LYS A 17 9.68 6.27 -18.59
C LYS A 17 11.19 5.99 -18.77
N LYS A 18 11.80 5.21 -17.89
CA LYS A 18 13.22 4.82 -18.00
C LYS A 18 13.42 3.39 -18.52
N LEU A 19 12.38 2.76 -19.04
CA LEU A 19 12.42 1.35 -19.40
C LEU A 19 13.22 1.07 -20.68
N ASP A 20 13.20 1.96 -21.68
CA ASP A 20 13.70 1.63 -23.03
C ASP A 20 15.21 1.36 -23.09
N GLU A 21 16.03 2.15 -22.40
CA GLU A 21 17.49 1.95 -22.34
C GLU A 21 17.87 0.74 -21.47
N ILE A 22 17.12 0.54 -20.38
CA ILE A 22 17.39 -0.46 -19.35
C ILE A 22 16.95 -1.86 -19.81
N VAL A 23 15.80 -1.96 -20.48
CA VAL A 23 15.28 -3.22 -21.04
C VAL A 23 16.13 -3.69 -22.22
N SER A 24 16.65 -2.77 -23.03
CA SER A 24 17.59 -3.12 -24.11
C SER A 24 18.89 -3.75 -23.56
N ALA A 25 19.45 -3.18 -22.48
CA ALA A 25 20.60 -3.75 -21.79
C ALA A 25 20.28 -5.13 -21.15
N PHE A 26 19.12 -5.26 -20.53
CA PHE A 26 18.64 -6.51 -19.92
C PHE A 26 18.41 -7.63 -20.95
N LEU A 27 17.77 -7.33 -22.08
CA LEU A 27 17.51 -8.30 -23.15
C LEU A 27 18.79 -8.74 -23.85
N SER A 28 19.75 -7.82 -24.03
CA SER A 28 21.09 -8.15 -24.52
C SER A 28 21.83 -9.10 -23.56
N ALA A 29 21.65 -8.92 -22.25
CA ALA A 29 22.19 -9.81 -21.22
C ALA A 29 21.44 -11.17 -21.16
N ILE A 30 20.11 -11.22 -21.28
CA ILE A 30 19.38 -12.51 -21.34
C ILE A 30 19.82 -13.33 -22.56
N GLY A 31 20.10 -12.70 -23.70
CA GLY A 31 20.58 -13.38 -24.90
C GLY A 31 21.83 -14.23 -24.67
N SER A 32 22.71 -13.84 -23.74
CA SER A 32 23.90 -14.62 -23.35
C SER A 32 23.67 -15.61 -22.20
N PHE A 33 22.64 -15.41 -21.37
CA PHE A 33 22.33 -16.26 -20.21
C PHE A 33 21.27 -17.34 -20.48
N ALA A 34 20.40 -17.17 -21.49
CA ALA A 34 19.32 -18.08 -21.83
C ALA A 34 19.81 -19.47 -22.31
N GLU A 35 21.08 -19.60 -22.71
CA GLU A 35 21.70 -20.91 -23.02
C GLU A 35 22.07 -21.70 -21.75
N ALA A 36 22.16 -21.07 -20.57
CA ALA A 36 22.64 -21.71 -19.34
C ALA A 36 21.54 -22.05 -18.31
N ALA A 37 20.40 -21.36 -18.33
CA ALA A 37 19.35 -21.48 -17.30
C ALA A 37 18.23 -22.46 -17.71
N GLY A 38 18.51 -23.75 -17.63
CA GLY A 38 17.50 -24.80 -17.74
C GLY A 38 16.72 -24.98 -16.44
N LYS A 39 15.69 -24.15 -16.19
CA LYS A 39 14.44 -24.39 -15.42
C LYS A 39 13.82 -23.07 -14.99
N GLU A 40 12.54 -23.13 -14.61
CA GLU A 40 11.71 -22.10 -13.97
C GLU A 40 12.28 -21.62 -12.62
N GLN A 41 13.55 -21.20 -12.58
CA GLN A 41 14.24 -20.76 -11.39
C GLN A 41 14.38 -19.24 -11.37
N LEU A 42 14.12 -18.68 -10.20
CA LEU A 42 14.39 -17.28 -9.86
C LEU A 42 15.79 -16.92 -10.34
N THR A 43 15.88 -15.92 -11.21
CA THR A 43 17.19 -15.39 -11.59
C THR A 43 17.20 -13.91 -11.21
N VAL A 44 18.26 -13.53 -10.51
CA VAL A 44 18.45 -12.17 -9.98
C VAL A 44 19.74 -11.63 -10.57
N MET A 45 19.69 -10.43 -11.13
CA MET A 45 20.86 -9.71 -11.64
C MET A 45 20.98 -8.39 -10.89
N ALA A 46 22.03 -8.24 -10.10
CA ALA A 46 22.26 -7.04 -9.31
C ALA A 46 23.18 -6.04 -10.03
N PHE A 47 22.81 -4.77 -9.94
CA PHE A 47 23.59 -3.59 -10.28
C PHE A 47 23.92 -2.82 -9.00
N VAL A 48 24.65 -1.71 -9.13
CA VAL A 48 25.12 -0.89 -8.00
C VAL A 48 23.96 -0.38 -7.14
N GLU A 49 22.86 0.07 -7.75
CA GLU A 49 21.73 0.68 -7.01
C GLU A 49 20.41 -0.08 -7.16
N SER A 50 20.36 -1.09 -8.02
CA SER A 50 19.13 -1.82 -8.35
C SER A 50 19.41 -3.27 -8.69
N LYS A 51 18.37 -4.08 -8.77
CA LYS A 51 18.45 -5.45 -9.29
C LYS A 51 17.22 -5.80 -10.11
N PHE A 52 17.42 -6.69 -11.08
CA PHE A 52 16.32 -7.34 -11.77
C PHE A 52 15.93 -8.61 -11.06
N VAL A 53 14.64 -8.79 -10.88
CA VAL A 53 14.01 -10.06 -10.57
C VAL A 53 13.15 -10.42 -11.77
N TRP A 54 13.30 -11.63 -12.31
CA TRP A 54 12.46 -12.06 -13.41
C TRP A 54 11.96 -13.48 -13.28
N LEU A 55 10.84 -13.73 -13.95
CA LEU A 55 10.18 -15.00 -14.08
C LEU A 55 9.88 -15.28 -15.56
N LYS A 56 10.28 -16.45 -16.04
CA LYS A 56 9.94 -16.93 -17.39
C LYS A 56 8.71 -17.83 -17.31
N LYS A 57 7.70 -17.57 -18.15
CA LYS A 57 6.50 -18.41 -18.28
C LYS A 57 6.20 -18.66 -19.76
N GLY A 58 6.64 -19.81 -20.27
CA GLY A 58 6.66 -20.08 -21.72
C GLY A 58 7.59 -19.11 -22.44
N ASP A 59 7.04 -18.38 -23.42
CA ASP A 59 7.76 -17.37 -24.21
C ASP A 59 7.68 -15.95 -23.61
N LEU A 60 7.04 -15.80 -22.45
CA LEU A 60 6.89 -14.52 -21.78
C LEU A 60 7.91 -14.35 -20.65
N PHE A 61 8.43 -13.14 -20.53
CA PHE A 61 9.28 -12.70 -19.42
C PHE A 61 8.54 -11.64 -18.62
N PHE A 62 8.42 -11.88 -17.32
CA PHE A 62 7.90 -10.92 -16.34
C PHE A 62 9.08 -10.41 -15.53
N ILE A 63 9.26 -9.09 -15.48
CA ILE A 63 10.48 -8.46 -14.97
C ILE A 63 10.08 -7.37 -14.00
N ALA A 64 10.69 -7.37 -12.82
CA ALA A 64 10.66 -6.28 -11.85
C ALA A 64 12.06 -5.68 -11.72
N LEU A 65 12.14 -4.35 -11.83
CA LEU A 65 13.32 -3.58 -11.44
C LEU A 65 13.09 -3.06 -10.02
N VAL A 66 13.95 -3.47 -9.09
CA VAL A 66 13.77 -3.21 -7.66
C VAL A 66 15.05 -2.64 -7.07
N ALA A 67 14.98 -1.98 -5.91
CA ALA A 67 16.18 -1.48 -5.24
C ALA A 67 17.12 -2.63 -4.85
N HIS A 68 18.41 -2.33 -4.73
CA HIS A 68 19.43 -3.37 -4.46
C HIS A 68 19.12 -4.19 -3.19
N ASP A 69 18.64 -3.53 -2.15
CA ASP A 69 18.41 -4.15 -0.84
C ASP A 69 17.04 -4.83 -0.70
N ASP A 70 16.13 -4.65 -1.67
CA ASP A 70 14.76 -5.19 -1.63
C ASP A 70 14.72 -6.73 -1.57
N SER A 71 13.70 -7.34 -0.98
CA SER A 71 13.62 -8.81 -0.93
C SER A 71 13.24 -9.40 -2.29
N ALA A 72 14.19 -10.05 -2.96
CA ALA A 72 13.94 -10.72 -4.26
C ALA A 72 12.85 -11.80 -4.16
N GLU A 73 12.71 -12.46 -3.01
CA GLU A 73 11.68 -13.48 -2.78
C GLU A 73 10.27 -12.90 -2.79
N ILE A 74 10.08 -11.71 -2.23
CA ILE A 74 8.77 -11.03 -2.24
C ILE A 74 8.38 -10.71 -3.69
N TYR A 75 9.30 -10.11 -4.44
CA TYR A 75 9.05 -9.77 -5.85
C TYR A 75 8.85 -11.00 -6.73
N ARG A 76 9.46 -12.14 -6.41
CA ARG A 76 9.17 -13.40 -7.09
C ARG A 76 7.71 -13.79 -6.93
N VAL A 77 7.18 -13.79 -5.70
CA VAL A 77 5.77 -14.14 -5.44
C VAL A 77 4.84 -13.17 -6.17
N ILE A 78 5.16 -11.87 -6.17
CA ILE A 78 4.41 -10.85 -6.91
C ILE A 78 4.43 -11.15 -8.41
N LEU A 79 5.60 -11.45 -8.99
CA LEU A 79 5.74 -11.77 -10.41
C LEU A 79 5.04 -13.07 -10.80
N GLU A 80 5.04 -14.09 -9.93
CA GLU A 80 4.30 -15.34 -10.14
C GLU A 80 2.79 -15.06 -10.24
N GLU A 81 2.25 -14.29 -9.30
CA GLU A 81 0.83 -13.92 -9.31
C GLU A 81 0.47 -13.04 -10.51
N LEU A 82 1.30 -12.06 -10.84
CA LEU A 82 1.14 -11.22 -12.04
C LEU A 82 1.18 -12.06 -13.30
N ALA A 83 2.09 -13.02 -13.41
CA ALA A 83 2.22 -13.88 -14.58
C ALA A 83 1.01 -14.80 -14.74
N GLU A 84 0.51 -15.39 -13.65
CA GLU A 84 -0.75 -16.16 -13.65
C GLU A 84 -1.95 -15.31 -14.08
N SER A 85 -2.10 -14.12 -13.48
CA SER A 85 -3.19 -13.20 -13.80
C SER A 85 -3.13 -12.72 -15.25
N PHE A 86 -1.94 -12.36 -15.75
CA PHE A 86 -1.76 -11.88 -17.11
C PHE A 86 -2.05 -12.96 -18.15
N VAL A 87 -1.45 -14.15 -17.99
CA VAL A 87 -1.62 -15.27 -18.93
C VAL A 87 -3.07 -15.75 -18.95
N SER A 88 -3.72 -15.86 -17.79
CA SER A 88 -5.12 -16.28 -17.71
C SER A 88 -6.06 -15.26 -18.36
N ARG A 89 -5.85 -13.96 -18.12
CA ARG A 89 -6.70 -12.88 -18.63
C ARG A 89 -6.55 -12.64 -20.13
N PHE A 90 -5.32 -12.71 -20.64
CA PHE A 90 -5.00 -12.34 -22.02
C PHE A 90 -4.63 -13.51 -22.93
N TYR A 91 -4.98 -14.74 -22.54
CA TYR A 91 -4.63 -15.94 -23.29
C TYR A 91 -5.01 -15.88 -24.78
N ALA A 92 -6.19 -15.35 -25.09
CA ALA A 92 -6.69 -15.23 -26.45
C ALA A 92 -5.91 -14.18 -27.27
N GLN A 93 -5.60 -13.04 -26.65
CA GLN A 93 -4.83 -11.94 -27.26
C GLN A 93 -3.38 -12.34 -27.51
N LEU A 94 -2.78 -13.08 -26.57
CA LEU A 94 -1.41 -13.60 -26.68
C LEU A 94 -1.22 -14.59 -27.82
N ARG A 95 -2.29 -15.29 -28.23
CA ARG A 95 -2.28 -16.19 -29.39
C ARG A 95 -2.39 -15.47 -30.74
N GLN A 96 -2.66 -14.16 -30.75
CA GLN A 96 -2.75 -13.39 -31.99
C GLN A 96 -1.35 -13.00 -32.46
N ASN A 97 -1.13 -13.02 -33.78
CA ASN A 97 0.20 -12.74 -34.37
C ASN A 97 0.69 -11.28 -34.17
N HIS A 98 -0.15 -10.37 -33.67
CA HIS A 98 0.17 -8.94 -33.55
C HIS A 98 -0.37 -8.34 -32.23
N ALA A 99 0.18 -8.78 -31.11
CA ALA A 99 -0.11 -8.20 -29.80
C ALA A 99 0.50 -6.79 -29.69
N LEU A 100 -0.31 -5.77 -29.36
CA LEU A 100 0.14 -4.39 -29.13
C LEU A 100 0.00 -4.00 -27.66
N MET A 101 0.86 -3.11 -27.16
CA MET A 101 0.81 -2.68 -25.74
C MET A 101 -0.55 -2.12 -25.31
N LYS A 102 -1.28 -1.47 -26.23
CA LYS A 102 -2.60 -0.91 -25.94
C LYS A 102 -3.63 -1.97 -25.55
N ASP A 103 -3.46 -3.20 -26.03
CA ASP A 103 -4.39 -4.31 -25.80
C ASP A 103 -4.33 -4.80 -24.35
N PHE A 104 -3.23 -4.50 -23.66
CA PHE A 104 -2.96 -4.93 -22.29
C PHE A 104 -3.09 -3.81 -21.25
N ARG A 105 -3.50 -2.59 -21.64
CA ARG A 105 -3.64 -1.45 -20.70
C ARG A 105 -4.57 -1.76 -19.52
N ALA A 106 -5.62 -2.55 -19.75
CA ALA A 106 -6.55 -2.95 -18.70
C ALA A 106 -5.90 -3.84 -17.62
N PHE A 107 -4.67 -4.35 -17.85
CA PHE A 107 -3.92 -5.09 -16.85
C PHE A 107 -3.39 -4.21 -15.72
N THR A 108 -3.25 -2.90 -15.92
CA THR A 108 -2.84 -1.96 -14.86
C THR A 108 -3.67 -2.16 -13.60
N ASP A 109 -5.00 -2.31 -13.73
CA ASP A 109 -5.89 -2.57 -12.59
C ASP A 109 -5.55 -3.85 -11.82
N SER A 110 -5.14 -4.90 -12.54
CA SER A 110 -4.72 -6.16 -11.92
C SER A 110 -3.37 -6.02 -11.21
N VAL A 111 -2.45 -5.24 -11.78
CA VAL A 111 -1.16 -4.95 -11.15
C VAL A 111 -1.38 -4.18 -9.84
N GLU A 112 -2.18 -3.11 -9.88
CA GLU A 112 -2.51 -2.31 -8.69
C GLU A 112 -3.15 -3.18 -7.61
N LEU A 113 -4.15 -3.98 -7.98
CA LEU A 113 -4.85 -4.86 -7.04
C LEU A 113 -3.89 -5.88 -6.37
N ILE A 114 -2.93 -6.41 -7.13
CA ILE A 114 -1.93 -7.34 -6.59
C ILE A 114 -0.97 -6.59 -5.66
N LEU A 115 -0.45 -5.43 -6.08
CA LEU A 115 0.46 -4.62 -5.26
C LEU A 115 -0.20 -4.13 -3.97
N GLN A 116 -1.49 -3.80 -3.99
CA GLN A 116 -2.25 -3.40 -2.80
C GLN A 116 -2.28 -4.47 -1.70
N LYS A 117 -2.20 -5.75 -2.07
CA LYS A 117 -2.07 -6.83 -1.06
C LYS A 117 -0.79 -6.66 -0.22
N PHE A 118 0.22 -6.03 -0.81
CA PHE A 118 1.54 -5.78 -0.23
C PHE A 118 1.71 -4.33 0.27
N ASP A 119 0.63 -3.57 0.51
CA ASP A 119 0.66 -2.17 1.01
C ASP A 119 1.38 -1.98 2.37
N GLY A 120 1.74 -3.07 3.06
CA GLY A 120 2.61 -3.06 4.24
C GLY A 120 4.12 -3.04 3.94
N ILE A 121 4.53 -3.11 2.67
CA ILE A 121 5.95 -3.08 2.28
C ILE A 121 6.32 -1.65 1.88
N PRO A 122 7.29 -0.99 2.56
CA PRO A 122 7.61 0.42 2.34
C PRO A 122 7.88 0.82 0.88
N SER A 123 8.57 -0.01 0.09
CA SER A 123 8.92 0.27 -1.31
C SER A 123 7.80 0.00 -2.33
N LEU A 124 6.76 -0.74 -1.94
CA LEU A 124 5.62 -1.10 -2.79
C LEU A 124 4.36 -0.31 -2.48
N ALA A 125 4.25 0.20 -1.25
CA ALA A 125 3.12 0.98 -0.79
C ALA A 125 3.13 2.37 -1.44
N ARG A 126 2.10 2.68 -2.22
CA ARG A 126 1.87 4.05 -2.71
C ARG A 126 1.43 4.95 -1.57
N LYS A 127 2.39 5.59 -0.91
CA LYS A 127 2.14 6.47 0.23
C LYS A 127 2.05 7.92 -0.25
N TYR A 128 0.86 8.27 -0.71
CA TYR A 128 0.45 9.66 -0.85
C TYR A 128 0.44 10.34 0.51
N GLU A 129 0.69 11.65 0.53
CA GLU A 129 0.48 12.42 1.75
C GLU A 129 -1.01 12.42 2.11
N THR A 130 -1.33 12.31 3.40
CA THR A 130 -2.72 12.20 3.85
C THR A 130 -3.03 13.26 4.89
N ALA A 131 -4.28 13.69 4.92
CA ALA A 131 -4.80 14.57 5.95
C ALA A 131 -5.84 13.79 6.74
N LEU A 132 -5.47 13.43 7.98
CA LEU A 132 -6.26 12.53 8.81
C LEU A 132 -7.29 13.32 9.61
N LEU A 133 -8.54 12.89 9.50
CA LEU A 133 -9.68 13.41 10.28
C LEU A 133 -10.00 12.50 11.47
N PRO A 134 -10.71 13.02 12.50
CA PRO A 134 -11.33 12.20 13.53
C PRO A 134 -12.19 11.08 12.92
N SER A 135 -12.22 9.91 13.58
CA SER A 135 -12.85 8.69 13.02
C SER A 135 -14.32 8.90 12.63
N ASP A 136 -15.09 9.68 13.39
CA ASP A 136 -16.49 9.97 13.10
C ASP A 136 -16.66 10.83 11.84
N GLU A 137 -15.84 11.87 11.67
CA GLU A 137 -15.85 12.75 10.50
C GLU A 137 -15.45 11.99 9.23
N LEU A 138 -14.38 11.20 9.32
CA LEU A 138 -13.91 10.37 8.22
C LEU A 138 -14.97 9.34 7.79
N ARG A 139 -15.67 8.72 8.76
CA ARG A 139 -16.74 7.76 8.49
C ARG A 139 -17.89 8.43 7.75
N GLN A 140 -18.33 9.61 8.19
CA GLN A 140 -19.42 10.34 7.52
C GLN A 140 -19.04 10.73 6.09
N LEU A 141 -17.82 11.19 5.85
CA LEU A 141 -17.31 11.49 4.51
C LEU A 141 -17.28 10.24 3.61
N LYS A 142 -16.81 9.10 4.13
CA LYS A 142 -16.79 7.83 3.38
C LYS A 142 -18.20 7.37 3.01
N THR A 143 -19.16 7.50 3.93
CA THR A 143 -20.57 7.17 3.64
C THR A 143 -21.13 8.08 2.54
N ALA A 144 -20.92 9.39 2.64
CA ALA A 144 -21.38 10.33 1.61
C ALA A 144 -20.72 10.09 0.25
N LEU A 145 -19.43 9.71 0.23
CA LEU A 145 -18.71 9.37 -0.99
C LEU A 145 -19.31 8.10 -1.65
N PHE A 146 -19.56 7.07 -0.84
CA PHE A 146 -20.18 5.82 -1.30
C PHE A 146 -21.59 6.04 -1.88
N GLU A 147 -22.41 6.87 -1.23
CA GLU A 147 -23.76 7.22 -1.74
C GLU A 147 -23.70 7.90 -3.10
N VAL A 148 -22.70 8.74 -3.32
CA VAL A 148 -22.49 9.43 -4.58
C VAL A 148 -22.00 8.46 -5.67
N GLU A 149 -21.08 7.56 -5.33
CA GLU A 149 -20.54 6.52 -6.24
C GLU A 149 -21.56 5.41 -6.57
N ALA A 150 -22.69 5.34 -5.86
CA ALA A 150 -23.80 4.49 -6.24
C ALA A 150 -24.49 4.94 -7.55
N ASN A 151 -24.22 6.17 -8.03
CA ASN A 151 -24.70 6.65 -9.32
C ASN A 151 -23.82 6.11 -10.45
N ASP A 152 -24.42 5.48 -11.47
CA ASP A 152 -23.71 4.85 -12.61
C ASP A 152 -22.75 5.79 -13.39
N SER A 153 -22.99 7.10 -13.32
CA SER A 153 -22.23 8.14 -13.99
C SER A 153 -20.95 8.55 -13.23
N ILE A 154 -20.86 8.22 -11.94
CA ILE A 154 -19.74 8.54 -11.07
C ILE A 154 -19.03 7.24 -10.72
N LEU A 155 -17.80 7.08 -11.17
CA LEU A 155 -17.07 5.83 -10.99
C LEU A 155 -16.41 5.77 -9.62
N ARG A 156 -15.65 6.81 -9.26
CA ARG A 156 -14.85 6.92 -8.02
C ARG A 156 -14.62 8.39 -7.70
N GLY A 157 -14.47 8.75 -6.43
CA GLY A 157 -14.15 10.10 -6.01
C GLY A 157 -13.09 10.20 -4.91
N ALA A 158 -12.63 11.42 -4.69
CA ALA A 158 -11.72 11.79 -3.62
C ALA A 158 -11.93 13.23 -3.18
N LEU A 159 -11.47 13.52 -1.97
CA LEU A 159 -11.26 14.85 -1.43
C LEU A 159 -9.77 14.99 -1.08
N LEU A 160 -9.14 16.01 -1.65
CA LEU A 160 -7.75 16.36 -1.41
C LEU A 160 -7.68 17.80 -0.89
N THR A 161 -6.70 18.11 -0.06
CA THR A 161 -6.38 19.48 0.33
C THR A 161 -5.66 20.21 -0.80
N TRP A 162 -5.61 21.54 -0.72
CA TRP A 162 -4.97 22.41 -1.71
C TRP A 162 -3.46 22.19 -1.92
N ASP A 163 -2.81 21.51 -0.99
CA ASP A 163 -1.40 21.12 -1.04
C ASP A 163 -1.20 19.65 -1.45
N GLY A 164 -2.25 19.00 -1.97
CA GLY A 164 -2.18 17.65 -2.54
C GLY A 164 -2.27 16.51 -1.54
N ARG A 165 -2.69 16.75 -0.29
CA ARG A 165 -2.87 15.69 0.71
C ARG A 165 -4.27 15.08 0.61
N ILE A 166 -4.33 13.76 0.71
CA ILE A 166 -5.59 13.02 0.56
C ILE A 166 -6.33 13.00 1.89
N VAL A 167 -7.56 13.51 1.90
CA VAL A 167 -8.47 13.42 3.05
C VAL A 167 -9.23 12.09 3.02
N VAL A 168 -9.86 11.80 1.88
CA VAL A 168 -10.57 10.55 1.61
C VAL A 168 -10.50 10.27 0.11
N SER A 169 -10.33 9.01 -0.29
CA SER A 169 -10.25 8.64 -1.71
C SER A 169 -10.66 7.20 -1.93
N ASN A 170 -11.45 6.99 -2.97
CA ASN A 170 -11.68 5.69 -3.61
C ASN A 170 -11.05 5.64 -5.01
N LEU A 171 -10.30 6.68 -5.41
CA LEU A 171 -9.60 6.72 -6.69
C LEU A 171 -8.55 5.62 -6.79
N LYS A 172 -8.38 5.08 -7.99
CA LYS A 172 -7.24 4.23 -8.29
C LYS A 172 -5.96 5.06 -8.32
N ALA A 173 -4.84 4.40 -8.14
CA ALA A 173 -3.60 5.11 -7.94
C ALA A 173 -3.14 5.92 -9.18
N TYR A 174 -3.32 5.42 -10.41
CA TYR A 174 -3.06 6.22 -11.62
C TYR A 174 -4.03 7.42 -11.79
N GLU A 175 -5.26 7.31 -11.27
CA GLU A 175 -6.23 8.41 -11.30
C GLU A 175 -5.83 9.49 -10.30
N LEU A 176 -5.31 9.05 -9.16
CA LEU A 176 -4.80 9.90 -8.10
C LEU A 176 -3.50 10.63 -8.52
N GLU A 177 -2.57 9.96 -9.21
CA GLU A 177 -1.43 10.64 -9.85
C GLU A 177 -1.89 11.71 -10.83
N ALA A 178 -2.85 11.39 -11.71
CA ALA A 178 -3.39 12.37 -12.67
C ALA A 178 -4.03 13.58 -11.97
N VAL A 179 -4.65 13.38 -10.81
CA VAL A 179 -5.17 14.46 -9.96
C VAL A 179 -4.05 15.28 -9.34
N LEU A 180 -3.01 14.65 -8.80
CA LEU A 180 -1.89 15.35 -8.15
C LEU A 180 -1.06 16.15 -9.16
N ASP A 181 -0.80 15.59 -10.33
CA ASP A 181 -0.18 16.30 -11.47
C ASP A 181 -1.02 17.52 -11.87
N PHE A 182 -2.35 17.36 -11.89
CA PHE A 182 -3.27 18.46 -12.18
C PHE A 182 -3.22 19.54 -11.10
N ILE A 183 -3.24 19.18 -9.80
CA ILE A 183 -3.14 20.12 -8.67
C ILE A 183 -1.88 20.97 -8.78
N ASN A 184 -0.74 20.34 -9.11
CA ASN A 184 0.54 21.03 -9.25
C ASN A 184 0.58 21.98 -10.45
N ALA A 185 -0.18 21.68 -11.51
CA ALA A 185 -0.30 22.51 -12.70
C ALA A 185 -1.42 23.57 -12.59
N LEU A 186 -2.25 23.52 -11.54
CA LEU A 186 -3.41 24.37 -11.37
C LEU A 186 -2.98 25.79 -10.99
N ASP A 187 -3.24 26.74 -11.88
CA ASP A 187 -3.19 28.15 -11.53
C ASP A 187 -4.52 28.54 -10.86
N ARG A 188 -4.46 28.80 -9.55
CA ARG A 188 -5.64 29.07 -8.71
C ARG A 188 -6.40 30.32 -9.14
N ASP A 189 -5.72 31.26 -9.79
CA ASP A 189 -6.35 32.51 -10.26
C ASP A 189 -7.02 32.33 -11.64
N SER A 190 -6.83 31.18 -12.29
CA SER A 190 -7.33 30.89 -13.65
C SER A 190 -8.62 30.08 -13.70
N MET A 191 -9.11 29.59 -12.56
CA MET A 191 -10.34 28.78 -12.49
C MET A 191 -11.57 29.69 -12.57
N GLU A 192 -12.16 29.81 -13.76
CA GLU A 192 -13.38 30.60 -13.97
C GLU A 192 -14.63 29.95 -13.35
N GLU A 193 -14.67 28.61 -13.23
CA GLU A 193 -15.81 27.84 -12.72
C GLU A 193 -15.42 26.98 -11.50
N LYS A 194 -16.29 26.97 -10.48
CA LYS A 194 -16.11 26.15 -9.26
C LYS A 194 -16.16 24.65 -9.50
N ILE A 195 -16.72 24.20 -10.62
CA ILE A 195 -16.80 22.79 -11.02
C ILE A 195 -16.53 22.70 -12.51
N GLN A 196 -15.60 21.84 -12.92
CA GLN A 196 -15.23 21.64 -14.32
C GLN A 196 -14.95 20.18 -14.65
N VAL A 197 -15.09 19.81 -15.93
CA VAL A 197 -14.69 18.50 -16.46
C VAL A 197 -13.40 18.64 -17.26
N VAL A 198 -12.36 17.95 -16.83
CA VAL A 198 -11.04 17.91 -17.45
C VAL A 198 -10.82 16.55 -18.11
N ASN A 199 -10.42 16.59 -19.38
CA ASN A 199 -9.99 15.37 -20.09
C ASN A 199 -8.53 15.09 -19.74
N GLN A 200 -8.28 13.95 -19.10
CA GLN A 200 -6.93 13.52 -18.75
C GLN A 200 -6.50 12.33 -19.61
N THR A 201 -5.28 12.40 -20.16
CA THR A 201 -4.75 11.34 -21.05
C THR A 201 -4.46 10.02 -20.32
N GLY A 202 -4.32 10.08 -18.99
CA GLY A 202 -4.13 8.92 -18.12
C GLY A 202 -5.42 8.16 -17.79
N LEU A 203 -6.61 8.70 -18.12
CA LEU A 203 -7.89 8.04 -17.86
C LEU A 203 -8.37 7.21 -19.06
N ASP A 204 -9.34 6.31 -18.80
CA ASP A 204 -10.02 5.56 -19.86
C ASP A 204 -10.65 6.54 -20.88
N PRO A 205 -10.61 6.25 -22.20
CA PRO A 205 -11.19 7.12 -23.21
C PRO A 205 -12.66 7.49 -22.98
N THR A 206 -13.42 6.66 -22.27
CA THR A 206 -14.82 6.86 -21.92
C THR A 206 -15.04 7.63 -20.61
N SER A 207 -13.96 8.00 -19.92
CA SER A 207 -14.00 8.67 -18.62
C SER A 207 -13.30 10.03 -18.66
N SER A 208 -13.72 10.93 -17.77
CA SER A 208 -13.11 12.24 -17.55
C SER A 208 -12.97 12.51 -16.06
N LEU A 209 -12.14 13.49 -15.71
CA LEU A 209 -12.00 13.95 -14.33
C LEU A 209 -12.91 15.15 -14.12
N LEU A 210 -13.87 15.06 -13.22
CA LEU A 210 -14.63 16.19 -12.73
C LEU A 210 -13.95 16.73 -11.47
N ILE A 211 -13.74 18.04 -11.41
CA ILE A 211 -13.05 18.70 -10.30
C ILE A 211 -13.97 19.78 -9.76
N GLY A 212 -14.19 19.76 -8.45
CA GLY A 212 -14.95 20.77 -7.72
C GLY A 212 -14.09 21.42 -6.64
N GLU A 213 -14.09 22.74 -6.59
CA GLU A 213 -13.33 23.51 -5.60
C GLU A 213 -14.13 23.71 -4.31
N LEU A 214 -13.44 23.58 -3.19
CA LEU A 214 -13.94 23.83 -1.84
C LEU A 214 -12.91 24.62 -1.04
N ASP A 215 -13.35 25.21 0.07
CA ASP A 215 -12.48 26.02 0.93
C ASP A 215 -11.28 25.20 1.46
N VAL A 216 -11.49 23.92 1.77
CA VAL A 216 -10.46 23.01 2.28
C VAL A 216 -9.54 22.46 1.19
N GLY A 217 -9.97 22.44 -0.08
CA GLY A 217 -9.24 21.79 -1.15
C GLY A 217 -10.10 21.47 -2.38
N LEU A 218 -9.81 20.33 -3.00
CA LEU A 218 -10.47 19.87 -4.22
C LEU A 218 -11.20 18.55 -3.98
N CYS A 219 -12.45 18.49 -4.43
CA CYS A 219 -13.11 17.23 -4.70
C CYS A 219 -12.86 16.82 -6.14
N THR A 220 -12.46 15.58 -6.34
CA THR A 220 -12.20 15.04 -7.68
C THR A 220 -12.98 13.75 -7.88
N PHE A 221 -13.56 13.59 -9.07
CA PHE A 221 -14.38 12.43 -9.40
C PHE A 221 -14.02 11.94 -10.80
N VAL A 222 -13.82 10.64 -10.94
CA VAL A 222 -13.78 10.02 -12.27
C VAL A 222 -15.21 9.76 -12.68
N VAL A 223 -15.64 10.40 -13.75
CA VAL A 223 -17.01 10.33 -14.28
C VAL A 223 -17.02 9.77 -15.69
N ARG A 224 -18.13 9.15 -16.10
CA ARG A 224 -18.30 8.73 -17.50
C ARG A 224 -18.44 9.97 -18.40
N LYS A 225 -18.03 9.90 -19.66
CA LYS A 225 -18.28 11.00 -20.61
C LYS A 225 -19.75 11.01 -21.04
N GLY A 226 -20.29 12.20 -21.30
CA GLY A 226 -21.58 12.38 -21.96
C GLY A 226 -22.71 12.98 -21.13
N GLN A 227 -22.45 13.42 -19.89
CA GLN A 227 -23.39 14.27 -19.14
C GLN A 227 -22.84 15.68 -18.99
N ASP A 228 -23.75 16.64 -18.81
CA ASP A 228 -23.40 18.04 -18.56
C ASP A 228 -22.89 18.23 -17.13
N VAL A 229 -22.01 19.22 -16.94
CA VAL A 229 -21.41 19.56 -15.63
C VAL A 229 -22.47 19.81 -14.55
N SER A 230 -23.60 20.42 -14.93
CA SER A 230 -24.71 20.71 -14.01
C SER A 230 -25.40 19.45 -13.48
N GLN A 231 -25.46 18.37 -14.28
CA GLN A 231 -26.02 17.09 -13.86
C GLN A 231 -25.09 16.41 -12.86
N TYR A 232 -23.78 16.43 -13.13
CA TYR A 232 -22.79 15.96 -12.17
C TYR A 232 -22.86 16.73 -10.85
N ALA A 233 -22.88 18.06 -10.90
CA ALA A 233 -22.97 18.90 -9.72
C ALA A 233 -24.21 18.55 -8.85
N GLY A 234 -25.35 18.26 -9.49
CA GLY A 234 -26.56 17.80 -8.79
C GLY A 234 -26.37 16.46 -8.05
N GLN A 235 -25.70 15.49 -8.69
CA GLN A 235 -25.41 14.18 -8.11
C GLN A 235 -24.40 14.27 -6.95
N LEU A 236 -23.45 15.20 -7.01
CA LEU A 236 -22.40 15.39 -6.01
C LEU A 236 -22.82 16.21 -4.79
N LEU A 237 -23.99 16.85 -4.84
CA LEU A 237 -24.47 17.72 -3.78
C LEU A 237 -24.49 17.07 -2.37
N PRO A 238 -24.86 15.79 -2.19
CA PRO A 238 -24.78 15.14 -0.88
C PRO A 238 -23.37 15.14 -0.30
N PHE A 239 -22.37 14.83 -1.12
CA PHE A 239 -20.97 14.83 -0.70
C PHE A 239 -20.50 16.25 -0.37
N PHE A 240 -20.74 17.23 -1.24
CA PHE A 240 -20.36 18.63 -0.96
C PHE A 240 -20.99 19.18 0.33
N LYS A 241 -22.27 18.84 0.59
CA LYS A 241 -22.94 19.20 1.84
C LYS A 241 -22.28 18.56 3.06
N GLN A 242 -21.83 17.32 2.94
CA GLN A 242 -21.12 16.66 4.02
C GLN A 242 -19.76 17.30 4.25
N VAL A 243 -19.00 17.60 3.19
CA VAL A 243 -17.71 18.32 3.31
C VAL A 243 -17.90 19.65 4.01
N GLY A 244 -18.94 20.43 3.66
CA GLY A 244 -19.21 21.72 4.31
C GLY A 244 -19.63 21.64 5.78
N LYS A 245 -19.97 20.45 6.30
CA LYS A 245 -20.30 20.23 7.72
C LYS A 245 -19.12 19.70 8.54
N THR A 246 -18.11 19.15 7.88
CA THR A 246 -16.98 18.51 8.54
C THR A 246 -16.06 19.54 9.18
N ASP A 247 -15.69 19.31 10.45
CA ASP A 247 -14.71 20.13 11.16
C ASP A 247 -13.28 19.74 10.79
N PHE A 248 -12.68 20.50 9.86
CA PHE A 248 -11.29 20.34 9.46
C PHE A 248 -10.29 20.96 10.45
N GLY A 249 -10.73 21.69 11.48
CA GLY A 249 -9.83 22.32 12.46
C GLY A 249 -9.03 21.32 13.30
N LYS A 250 -9.52 20.07 13.40
CA LYS A 250 -8.89 18.96 14.12
C LYS A 250 -8.08 18.04 13.21
N MET A 251 -7.97 18.36 11.92
CA MET A 251 -7.26 17.56 10.94
C MET A 251 -5.76 17.54 11.24
N ARG A 252 -5.13 16.35 11.16
CA ARG A 252 -3.69 16.20 11.26
C ARG A 252 -3.08 15.89 9.90
N LEU A 253 -2.12 16.71 9.49
CA LEU A 253 -1.37 16.48 8.26
C LEU A 253 -0.30 15.42 8.51
N ILE A 254 -0.35 14.35 7.72
CA ILE A 254 0.63 13.27 7.76
C ILE A 254 1.44 13.32 6.48
N ARG A 255 2.76 13.47 6.67
CA ARG A 255 3.72 13.45 5.56
C ARG A 255 3.94 12.03 5.08
N LYS A 256 4.37 11.93 3.83
CA LYS A 256 4.91 10.69 3.29
C LYS A 256 6.08 10.23 4.17
N GLU A 257 6.11 8.94 4.48
CA GLU A 257 7.32 8.30 5.00
C GLU A 257 8.38 8.32 3.89
N GLU A 258 9.39 9.16 4.04
CA GLU A 258 10.64 9.07 3.28
C GLU A 258 11.39 7.84 3.80
N ASN A 259 10.95 6.65 3.39
CA ASN A 259 11.66 5.42 3.76
C ASN A 259 12.52 4.98 2.57
N ASP A 260 13.81 5.25 2.67
CA ASP A 260 14.89 4.54 1.98
C ASP A 260 15.08 3.10 2.54
N GLU A 261 14.09 2.58 3.28
CA GLU A 261 14.17 1.24 3.85
C GLU A 261 14.01 0.19 2.73
N PRO A 262 14.83 -0.86 2.74
CA PRO A 262 14.70 -1.96 1.80
C PRO A 262 13.28 -2.52 1.77
N GLY A 263 12.78 -2.86 0.58
CA GLY A 263 11.52 -3.54 0.32
C GLY A 263 11.44 -4.94 0.95
N ALA A 264 11.33 -4.96 2.26
CA ALA A 264 11.11 -6.12 3.11
C ALA A 264 10.00 -5.80 4.11
N PHE A 265 9.48 -6.83 4.77
CA PHE A 265 8.54 -6.63 5.87
C PHE A 265 9.27 -6.01 7.06
N ALA A 266 8.74 -4.91 7.58
CA ALA A 266 9.30 -4.29 8.77
C ALA A 266 9.10 -5.21 9.99
N GLU A 267 10.13 -5.34 10.82
CA GLU A 267 10.13 -6.28 11.96
C GLU A 267 9.11 -5.90 13.04
N HIS A 268 8.71 -4.63 13.08
CA HIS A 268 7.75 -4.07 14.03
C HIS A 268 6.33 -3.95 13.49
N ASP A 269 6.09 -4.32 12.23
CA ASP A 269 4.73 -4.41 11.70
C ASP A 269 4.09 -5.74 12.10
N ALA A 270 2.77 -5.72 12.31
CA ALA A 270 1.99 -6.86 12.75
C ALA A 270 1.41 -7.66 11.58
N ILE A 271 1.12 -8.93 11.85
CA ILE A 271 0.45 -9.83 10.91
C ILE A 271 -1.00 -10.01 11.34
N GLU A 272 -1.92 -9.67 10.45
CA GLU A 272 -3.36 -9.81 10.67
C GLU A 272 -3.95 -10.86 9.72
N LEU A 273 -4.80 -11.73 10.25
CA LEU A 273 -5.55 -12.72 9.46
C LEU A 273 -6.75 -12.06 8.78
N LEU A 274 -6.92 -12.30 7.48
CA LEU A 274 -8.07 -11.83 6.70
C LEU A 274 -9.25 -12.80 6.72
N VAL A 275 -9.03 -14.04 7.18
CA VAL A 275 -10.03 -15.11 7.30
C VAL A 275 -9.88 -15.81 8.66
N ALA A 276 -10.90 -16.57 9.08
CA ALA A 276 -10.83 -17.33 10.32
C ALA A 276 -9.64 -18.31 10.32
N ALA A 277 -8.98 -18.50 11.47
CA ALA A 277 -7.76 -19.30 11.57
C ALA A 277 -7.91 -20.73 11.02
N SER A 278 -9.06 -21.38 11.21
CA SER A 278 -9.33 -22.71 10.66
C SER A 278 -9.37 -22.73 9.13
N GLU A 279 -9.94 -21.69 8.53
CA GLU A 279 -9.97 -21.51 7.08
C GLU A 279 -8.58 -21.15 6.54
N ALA A 280 -7.85 -20.26 7.22
CA ALA A 280 -6.48 -19.90 6.90
C ALA A 280 -5.58 -21.15 6.83
N ILE A 281 -5.65 -22.03 7.85
CA ILE A 281 -4.91 -23.30 7.90
C ILE A 281 -5.27 -24.19 6.69
N SER A 282 -6.55 -24.35 6.39
CA SER A 282 -7.00 -25.17 5.26
C SER A 282 -6.49 -24.63 3.93
N ARG A 283 -6.61 -23.31 3.69
CA ARG A 283 -6.13 -22.66 2.46
C ARG A 283 -4.61 -22.75 2.34
N ALA A 284 -3.87 -22.50 3.43
CA ALA A 284 -2.42 -22.64 3.46
C ALA A 284 -1.98 -24.07 3.14
N GLY A 285 -2.70 -25.08 3.62
CA GLY A 285 -2.43 -26.48 3.30
C GLY A 285 -2.42 -26.76 1.79
N SER A 286 -3.37 -26.19 1.05
CA SER A 286 -3.44 -26.31 -0.41
C SER A 286 -2.38 -25.47 -1.13
N ILE A 287 -2.10 -24.25 -0.65
CA ILE A 287 -1.10 -23.36 -1.29
C ILE A 287 0.31 -23.95 -1.20
N PHE A 288 0.63 -24.54 -0.04
CA PHE A 288 1.95 -25.14 0.21
C PHE A 288 1.99 -26.63 -0.16
N GLU A 289 0.97 -27.15 -0.85
CA GLU A 289 0.99 -28.51 -1.40
C GLU A 289 2.10 -28.60 -2.47
N GLY A 290 3.11 -29.44 -2.23
CA GLY A 290 4.30 -29.54 -3.08
C GLY A 290 5.47 -28.62 -2.70
N HIS A 291 5.31 -27.74 -1.72
CA HIS A 291 6.43 -27.00 -1.12
C HIS A 291 7.20 -27.86 -0.12
N PRO A 292 8.44 -27.48 0.25
CA PRO A 292 9.19 -28.18 1.30
C PRO A 292 8.40 -28.22 2.62
N PRO A 293 8.43 -29.33 3.38
CA PRO A 293 7.68 -29.44 4.64
C PRO A 293 7.98 -28.33 5.65
N SER A 294 9.19 -27.79 5.64
CA SER A 294 9.57 -26.63 6.46
C SER A 294 8.75 -25.38 6.15
N SER A 295 8.40 -25.14 4.88
CA SER A 295 7.60 -23.99 4.46
C SER A 295 6.14 -24.15 4.90
N GLN A 296 5.61 -25.38 4.82
CA GLN A 296 4.26 -25.69 5.28
C GLN A 296 4.14 -25.52 6.80
N SER A 297 5.08 -26.07 7.57
CA SER A 297 5.11 -25.90 9.02
C SER A 297 5.23 -24.42 9.42
N MET A 298 6.06 -23.67 8.71
CA MET A 298 6.23 -22.23 8.92
C MET A 298 4.93 -21.46 8.63
N ALA A 299 4.23 -21.76 7.54
CA ALA A 299 2.95 -21.14 7.22
C ALA A 299 1.92 -21.36 8.33
N MET A 300 1.85 -22.58 8.86
CA MET A 300 0.94 -22.91 9.97
C MET A 300 1.31 -22.17 11.26
N GLU A 301 2.60 -22.02 11.54
CA GLU A 301 3.09 -21.30 12.71
C GLU A 301 2.75 -19.80 12.62
N ILE A 302 3.01 -19.17 11.47
CA ILE A 302 2.61 -17.77 11.22
C ILE A 302 1.11 -17.61 11.48
N ILE A 303 0.26 -18.46 10.89
CA ILE A 303 -1.19 -18.35 11.03
C ILE A 303 -1.65 -18.52 12.49
N ARG A 304 -1.07 -19.46 13.23
CA ARG A 304 -1.43 -19.69 14.64
C ARG A 304 -0.98 -18.57 15.57
N SER A 305 0.17 -17.96 15.25
CA SER A 305 0.74 -16.86 16.03
C SER A 305 0.17 -15.49 15.63
N SER A 306 -0.53 -15.38 14.50
CA SER A 306 -1.12 -14.12 14.02
C SER A 306 -2.42 -13.81 14.77
N ASP A 307 -2.36 -12.90 15.73
CA ASP A 307 -3.49 -12.35 16.47
C ASP A 307 -3.80 -10.88 16.15
N GLY A 308 -3.13 -10.32 15.13
CA GLY A 308 -3.17 -8.90 14.78
C GLY A 308 -2.29 -8.00 15.64
N LYS A 309 -1.56 -8.55 16.62
CA LYS A 309 -0.66 -7.81 17.53
C LYS A 309 0.78 -8.28 17.48
N LYS A 310 1.01 -9.59 17.24
CA LYS A 310 2.37 -10.12 17.07
C LYS A 310 3.03 -9.54 15.83
N THR A 311 4.28 -9.08 15.99
CA THR A 311 5.06 -8.52 14.90
C THR A 311 5.79 -9.57 14.08
N VAL A 312 6.21 -9.21 12.87
CA VAL A 312 7.05 -10.06 12.01
C VAL A 312 8.34 -10.46 12.73
N GLY A 313 8.96 -9.52 13.46
CA GLY A 313 10.16 -9.75 14.25
C GLY A 313 9.95 -10.76 15.37
N GLU A 314 8.85 -10.65 16.12
CA GLU A 314 8.52 -11.61 17.18
C GLU A 314 8.32 -13.02 16.63
N ILE A 315 7.60 -13.16 15.53
CA ILE A 315 7.39 -14.46 14.89
C ILE A 315 8.73 -15.01 14.39
N ALA A 316 9.62 -14.18 13.84
CA ALA A 316 10.95 -14.61 13.41
C ALA A 316 11.80 -15.13 14.59
N GLU A 317 11.77 -14.44 15.73
CA GLU A 317 12.50 -14.82 16.94
C GLU A 317 11.96 -16.10 17.57
N GLU A 318 10.63 -16.24 17.69
CA GLU A 318 9.98 -17.41 18.28
C GLU A 318 10.14 -18.67 17.42
N SER A 319 10.08 -18.51 16.10
CA SER A 319 10.03 -19.63 15.17
C SER A 319 11.40 -20.18 14.74
N SER A 320 12.49 -19.49 15.09
CA SER A 320 13.89 -19.85 14.72
C SER A 320 14.10 -20.04 13.22
N PHE A 321 13.23 -19.50 12.37
CA PHE A 321 13.33 -19.63 10.92
C PHE A 321 14.25 -18.56 10.32
N PRO A 322 14.96 -18.88 9.22
CA PRO A 322 15.70 -17.86 8.48
C PRO A 322 14.76 -16.76 7.97
N LYS A 323 15.12 -15.48 8.22
CA LYS A 323 14.30 -14.32 7.84
C LYS A 323 13.89 -14.33 6.35
N GLN A 324 14.78 -14.75 5.47
CA GLN A 324 14.50 -14.87 4.02
C GLN A 324 13.35 -15.84 3.74
N LYS A 325 13.34 -17.00 4.41
CA LYS A 325 12.30 -18.02 4.25
C LYS A 325 10.98 -17.57 4.86
N LEU A 326 11.03 -16.87 5.99
CA LEU A 326 9.86 -16.25 6.61
C LEU A 326 9.20 -15.26 5.64
N SER A 327 9.98 -14.35 5.05
CA SER A 327 9.47 -13.38 4.08
C SER A 327 8.85 -14.04 2.85
N GLU A 328 9.46 -15.10 2.32
CA GLU A 328 8.90 -15.86 1.19
C GLU A 328 7.55 -16.49 1.53
N VAL A 329 7.46 -17.23 2.66
CA VAL A 329 6.21 -17.87 3.10
C VAL A 329 5.13 -16.82 3.38
N LEU A 330 5.50 -15.72 4.02
CA LEU A 330 4.61 -14.61 4.31
C LEU A 330 4.09 -13.96 3.02
N ALA A 331 4.94 -13.75 2.02
CA ALA A 331 4.52 -13.23 0.72
C ALA A 331 3.51 -14.14 0.02
N HIS A 332 3.68 -15.47 0.09
CA HIS A 332 2.70 -16.43 -0.42
C HIS A 332 1.36 -16.35 0.33
N LEU A 333 1.37 -16.19 1.65
CA LEU A 333 0.13 -16.01 2.43
C LEU A 333 -0.59 -14.69 2.07
N ILE A 334 0.16 -13.61 1.84
CA ILE A 334 -0.37 -12.30 1.44
C ILE A 334 -0.97 -12.32 0.03
N SER A 335 -0.25 -12.85 -0.96
CA SER A 335 -0.74 -12.97 -2.35
C SER A 335 -2.09 -13.71 -2.42
N LYS A 336 -2.28 -14.74 -1.58
CA LYS A 336 -3.51 -15.52 -1.52
C LYS A 336 -4.58 -14.94 -0.58
N GLY A 337 -4.35 -13.75 -0.02
CA GLY A 337 -5.30 -13.04 0.82
C GLY A 337 -5.64 -13.77 2.12
N ILE A 338 -4.69 -14.52 2.68
CA ILE A 338 -4.85 -15.18 3.99
C ILE A 338 -4.47 -14.23 5.11
N VAL A 339 -3.37 -13.49 4.91
CA VAL A 339 -2.84 -12.53 5.88
C VAL A 339 -2.57 -11.19 5.21
N ARG A 340 -2.47 -10.14 6.01
CA ARG A 340 -1.93 -8.84 5.59
C ARG A 340 -0.93 -8.32 6.63
N ILE A 341 -0.06 -7.42 6.18
CA ILE A 341 0.87 -6.70 7.05
C ILE A 341 0.25 -5.36 7.39
N VAL A 342 0.19 -5.07 8.69
CA VAL A 342 -0.42 -3.86 9.22
C VAL A 342 0.54 -3.18 10.17
N LYS A 343 0.57 -1.85 10.08
CA LYS A 343 1.31 -1.05 11.05
C LYS A 343 0.60 -1.08 12.39
N LEU A 344 1.39 -1.01 13.46
CA LEU A 344 0.89 -0.88 14.81
C LEU A 344 0.84 0.60 15.23
N PHE A 345 -0.34 1.01 15.68
CA PHE A 345 -0.64 2.35 16.20
C PHE A 345 -0.91 2.25 17.71
N PRO A 346 0.07 2.59 18.56
CA PRO A 346 -0.12 2.50 20.00
C PRO A 346 -1.05 3.62 20.50
N VAL A 347 -1.98 3.25 21.37
CA VAL A 347 -2.87 4.14 22.11
C VAL A 347 -2.64 3.92 23.59
N MET A 348 -2.18 4.95 24.29
CA MET A 348 -2.00 4.89 25.75
C MET A 348 -3.25 5.40 26.46
N ASP A 349 -3.52 4.90 27.67
CA ASP A 349 -4.53 5.50 28.57
C ASP A 349 -4.14 6.95 28.96
N GLU A 350 -5.03 7.72 29.60
CA GLU A 350 -4.69 9.05 30.14
C GLU A 350 -3.76 8.95 31.36
N ARG A 351 -2.93 9.99 31.60
CA ARG A 351 -2.11 10.09 32.82
C ARG A 351 -2.97 10.59 33.96
N ASP A 352 -3.66 9.67 34.62
CA ASP A 352 -4.25 9.95 35.92
C ASP A 352 -3.27 9.56 37.06
N GLU A 353 -3.64 9.87 38.29
CA GLU A 353 -2.88 9.47 39.48
C GLU A 353 -2.69 7.95 39.57
N ARG A 354 -3.60 7.17 38.96
CA ARG A 354 -3.53 5.70 38.94
C ARG A 354 -2.43 5.21 38.02
N PHE A 355 -2.23 5.87 36.88
CA PHE A 355 -1.14 5.57 35.95
C PHE A 355 0.22 5.83 36.60
N ALA A 356 0.38 6.96 37.31
CA ALA A 356 1.61 7.24 38.06
C ALA A 356 1.89 6.18 39.14
N ALA A 357 0.88 5.82 39.93
CA ALA A 357 1.00 4.75 40.93
C ALA A 357 1.32 3.38 40.29
N TYR A 358 0.76 3.08 39.11
CA TYR A 358 1.07 1.85 38.38
C TYR A 358 2.54 1.78 37.97
N LEU A 359 3.10 2.87 37.46
CA LEU A 359 4.51 2.94 37.06
C LEU A 359 5.47 2.69 38.24
N GLU A 360 5.11 3.17 39.44
CA GLU A 360 5.86 2.88 40.67
C GLU A 360 5.77 1.39 41.04
N ILE A 361 4.58 0.78 40.94
CA ILE A 361 4.34 -0.63 41.30
C ILE A 361 5.11 -1.58 40.39
N ILE A 362 5.16 -1.33 39.07
CA ILE A 362 5.90 -2.18 38.14
C ILE A 362 7.42 -1.99 38.23
N GLY A 363 7.90 -1.05 39.06
CA GLY A 363 9.33 -0.81 39.28
C GLY A 363 10.05 -0.32 38.04
N MET A 364 9.38 0.50 37.21
CA MET A 364 9.93 0.93 35.93
C MET A 364 11.18 1.82 36.13
N PRO A 365 12.33 1.50 35.51
CA PRO A 365 13.53 2.32 35.62
C PRO A 365 13.30 3.74 35.08
N LYS A 366 13.96 4.74 35.68
CA LYS A 366 13.86 6.15 35.24
C LYS A 366 14.10 6.34 33.74
N ARG A 367 15.01 5.58 33.14
CA ARG A 367 15.29 5.62 31.69
C ARG A 367 14.10 5.19 30.83
N GLU A 368 13.24 4.30 31.33
CA GLU A 368 12.02 3.86 30.63
C GLU A 368 10.91 4.89 30.79
N TYR A 369 10.83 5.51 31.97
CA TYR A 369 9.95 6.65 32.21
C TYR A 369 10.24 7.81 31.25
N ASP A 370 11.52 8.16 31.05
CA ASP A 370 11.92 9.21 30.12
C ASP A 370 11.50 8.90 28.67
N VAL A 371 11.52 7.62 28.27
CA VAL A 371 11.01 7.18 26.95
C VAL A 371 9.50 7.41 26.88
N ILE A 372 8.74 6.98 27.89
CA ILE A 372 7.29 7.16 27.97
C ILE A 372 6.92 8.65 27.89
N ASP A 373 7.61 9.51 28.64
CA ASP A 373 7.43 10.96 28.60
C ASP A 373 7.65 11.56 27.22
N SER A 374 8.67 11.09 26.51
CA SER A 374 8.98 11.57 25.17
C SER A 374 7.92 11.17 24.14
N ILE A 375 7.42 9.93 24.21
CA ILE A 375 6.52 9.38 23.18
C ILE A 375 5.03 9.57 23.48
N TRP A 376 4.66 9.87 24.73
CA TRP A 376 3.27 9.90 25.21
C TRP A 376 2.31 10.65 24.29
N LYS A 377 2.68 11.87 23.89
CA LYS A 377 1.89 12.76 23.03
C LYS A 377 1.66 12.21 21.62
N TYR A 378 2.39 11.16 21.22
CA TYR A 378 2.31 10.52 19.92
C TYR A 378 1.58 9.16 19.98
N CYS A 379 1.34 8.61 21.16
CA CYS A 379 0.64 7.34 21.35
C CYS A 379 -0.88 7.56 21.52
N ASP A 380 -1.51 8.15 20.50
CA ASP A 380 -2.95 8.43 20.44
C ASP A 380 -3.66 7.69 19.28
N GLY A 381 -2.98 6.71 18.66
CA GLY A 381 -3.48 5.96 17.50
C GLY A 381 -3.22 6.60 16.14
N SER A 382 -2.75 7.87 16.10
CA SER A 382 -2.55 8.58 14.84
C SER A 382 -1.22 8.28 14.15
N LEU A 383 -0.22 7.80 14.90
CA LEU A 383 1.14 7.56 14.44
C LEU A 383 1.57 6.11 14.68
N SER A 384 2.20 5.52 13.68
CA SER A 384 2.80 4.19 13.76
C SER A 384 4.09 4.22 14.56
N LEU A 385 4.58 3.05 14.98
CA LEU A 385 5.85 2.93 15.69
C LEU A 385 7.04 3.60 14.96
N SER A 386 7.14 3.44 13.63
CA SER A 386 8.16 4.11 12.81
C SER A 386 8.06 5.63 12.87
N GLU A 387 6.85 6.18 12.79
CA GLU A 387 6.63 7.63 12.82
C GLU A 387 6.91 8.22 14.19
N ILE A 388 6.56 7.51 15.27
CA ILE A 388 6.91 7.90 16.63
C ILE A 388 8.43 7.92 16.77
N SER A 389 9.12 6.86 16.32
CA SER A 389 10.59 6.75 16.34
C SER A 389 11.25 7.94 15.62
N ALA A 390 10.78 8.28 14.42
CA ALA A 390 11.30 9.42 13.66
C ALA A 390 11.13 10.75 14.41
N ARG A 391 9.98 10.97 15.07
CA ARG A 391 9.66 12.22 15.78
C ARG A 391 10.29 12.34 17.16
N SER A 392 10.50 11.23 17.86
CA SER A 392 11.11 11.21 19.19
C SER A 392 12.62 10.94 19.16
N SER A 393 13.16 10.55 18.00
CA SER A 393 14.54 10.06 17.84
C SER A 393 14.87 8.87 18.75
N ILE A 394 13.87 8.06 19.09
CA ILE A 394 14.02 6.84 19.91
C ILE A 394 13.79 5.64 18.99
N PRO A 395 14.71 4.66 18.92
CA PRO A 395 14.54 3.51 18.04
C PRO A 395 13.24 2.73 18.28
N VAL A 396 12.60 2.25 17.20
CA VAL A 396 11.34 1.50 17.25
C VAL A 396 11.40 0.33 18.24
N ASN A 397 12.46 -0.47 18.20
CA ASN A 397 12.62 -1.62 19.10
C ASN A 397 12.58 -1.20 20.58
N ARG A 398 13.16 -0.03 20.91
CA ARG A 398 13.14 0.50 22.28
C ARG A 398 11.77 1.01 22.67
N ILE A 399 11.06 1.69 21.76
CA ILE A 399 9.68 2.13 21.98
C ILE A 399 8.79 0.92 22.26
N MET A 400 8.86 -0.10 21.39
CA MET A 400 8.05 -1.31 21.49
C MET A 400 8.31 -2.08 22.78
N GLU A 401 9.58 -2.24 23.19
CA GLU A 401 9.95 -2.88 24.46
C GLU A 401 9.30 -2.20 25.67
N VAL A 402 9.37 -0.86 25.73
CA VAL A 402 8.81 -0.07 26.83
C VAL A 402 7.28 -0.12 26.84
N LEU A 403 6.64 0.04 25.67
CA LEU A 403 5.18 -0.03 25.56
C LEU A 403 4.64 -1.41 25.92
N LYS A 404 5.33 -2.49 25.56
CA LYS A 404 4.93 -3.86 25.93
C LYS A 404 5.00 -4.09 27.45
N LYS A 405 5.98 -3.51 28.15
CA LYS A 405 6.06 -3.56 29.62
C LYS A 405 4.87 -2.90 30.31
N LEU A 406 4.23 -1.92 29.66
CA LEU A 406 3.01 -1.28 30.20
C LEU A 406 1.77 -2.17 30.10
N GLY A 407 1.82 -3.24 29.30
CA GLY A 407 0.77 -4.25 29.21
C GLY A 407 -0.59 -3.64 28.86
N LYS A 408 -1.57 -3.81 29.76
CA LYS A 408 -2.97 -3.40 29.57
C LYS A 408 -3.18 -1.88 29.40
N HIS A 409 -2.18 -1.06 29.71
CA HIS A 409 -2.25 0.40 29.57
C HIS A 409 -1.89 0.91 28.17
N VAL A 410 -1.59 -0.02 27.26
CA VAL A 410 -1.35 0.26 25.85
C VAL A 410 -2.29 -0.62 25.04
N SER A 411 -3.17 0.03 24.29
CA SER A 411 -3.95 -0.62 23.22
C SER A 411 -3.18 -0.51 21.91
N TRP A 412 -3.23 -1.57 21.11
CA TRP A 412 -2.52 -1.67 19.84
C TRP A 412 -3.55 -1.72 18.73
N GLU A 413 -3.70 -0.63 18.00
CA GLU A 413 -4.62 -0.54 16.88
C GLU A 413 -3.89 -0.86 15.58
N THR A 414 -4.58 -1.53 14.65
CA THR A 414 -4.06 -1.84 13.30
C THR A 414 -4.55 -0.86 12.24
N ASN A 415 -5.51 0.00 12.60
CA ASN A 415 -5.99 1.09 11.78
C ASN A 415 -5.52 2.42 12.36
N ARG A 416 -5.09 3.32 11.46
CA ARG A 416 -4.76 4.68 11.84
C ARG A 416 -6.03 5.43 12.20
N GLU A 417 -6.19 5.78 13.47
CA GLU A 417 -7.36 6.49 13.97
C GLU A 417 -6.95 7.60 14.93
N LEU A 418 -7.65 8.75 14.84
CA LEU A 418 -7.55 9.83 15.81
C LEU A 418 -8.63 9.61 16.87
N LEU A 419 -8.30 8.80 17.88
CA LEU A 419 -9.25 8.45 18.96
C LEU A 419 -9.29 9.51 20.06
N TYR A 420 -8.16 10.16 20.35
CA TYR A 420 -8.03 11.15 21.40
C TYR A 420 -7.30 12.39 20.90
N ILE A 421 -7.90 13.56 21.11
CA ILE A 421 -7.23 14.84 20.90
C ILE A 421 -6.69 15.27 22.27
N ARG A 422 -5.38 15.11 22.45
CA ARG A 422 -4.64 15.48 23.68
C ARG A 422 -4.15 16.91 23.64
#